data_AF-A0A7D9M8L2-F1
#
_entry.id   AF-A0A7D9M8L2-F1
#
_cell.length_a   1.000
_cell.length_b   1.000
_cell.length_c   1.000
_cell.angle_alpha   90.00
_cell.angle_beta   90.00
_cell.angle_gamma   90.00
#
_symmetry.space_group_name_H-M   'P 1'
#
loop_
_entity.id
_entity.type
_entity.pdbx_description
1 polymer ?
#
loop_
_entity_poly.entity_id
_entity_poly.type
_entity_poly.pdbx_seq_one_letter_code
_entity_poly.pdbx_strand_id
1 'polypeptide(L)'
;FYDSCKFRADYRMGNGILSSLLESKVSIVPVKHCPRAFGLVLSHKNDWKLVYSGDTRPCHGLVQEGVNATVLIHEATLEDNLHNEALAKQHR
;
A
#
# COMPACT_ATOMS: atom_id res chain seq x y z
N PHE A 1 17.60 2.09 -2.83
CA PHE A 1 17.35 0.64 -2.60
C PHE A 1 15.88 0.24 -2.69
N TYR A 2 14.91 1.15 -2.53
CA TYR A 2 13.61 1.05 -3.24
C TYR A 2 13.41 2.36 -3.97
N ASP A 3 14.02 2.43 -5.15
CA ASP A 3 13.85 3.56 -6.05
C ASP A 3 12.45 3.44 -6.66
N SER A 4 11.73 4.56 -6.75
CA SER A 4 10.39 4.62 -7.32
C SER A 4 10.39 3.95 -8.69
N CYS A 5 9.77 2.77 -8.78
CA CYS A 5 9.75 2.00 -10.01
C CYS A 5 8.88 2.77 -11.01
N LYS A 6 9.51 3.66 -11.79
CA LYS A 6 8.91 4.24 -12.98
C LYS A 6 8.69 3.08 -13.95
N PHE A 7 7.48 2.55 -13.98
CA PHE A 7 7.07 1.61 -15.01
C PHE A 7 7.21 2.31 -16.37
N ARG A 8 8.30 2.05 -17.11
CA ARG A 8 8.34 2.27 -18.55
C ARG A 8 7.62 1.08 -19.18
N ALA A 9 6.34 1.28 -19.46
CA ALA A 9 5.52 0.26 -20.09
C ALA A 9 5.74 0.24 -21.61
N ASP A 10 6.81 -0.42 -22.04
CA ASP A 10 6.96 -0.87 -23.42
C ASP A 10 6.42 -2.31 -23.51
N TYR A 11 5.09 -2.50 -23.46
CA TYR A 11 4.45 -3.79 -23.73
C TYR A 11 3.13 -3.61 -24.49
N ARG A 12 3.10 -4.11 -25.73
CA ARG A 12 1.93 -4.04 -26.62
C ARG A 12 0.96 -5.19 -26.32
N MET A 13 -0.10 -4.95 -25.56
CA MET A 13 -1.33 -5.76 -25.51
C MET A 13 -2.53 -4.83 -25.30
N GLY A 14 -3.52 -4.87 -26.21
CA GLY A 14 -4.64 -3.91 -26.26
C GLY A 14 -5.76 -4.17 -25.25
N ASN A 15 -6.78 -3.31 -25.10
CA ASN A 15 -6.89 -1.86 -25.23
C ASN A 15 -8.07 -1.45 -24.33
N GLY A 16 -7.84 -0.64 -23.29
CA GLY A 16 -8.88 -0.10 -22.41
C GLY A 16 -8.48 0.00 -20.93
N ILE A 17 -8.48 -1.14 -20.23
CA ILE A 17 -8.29 -1.17 -18.76
C ILE A 17 -6.81 -1.00 -18.39
N LEU A 18 -5.92 -1.69 -19.12
CA LEU A 18 -4.47 -1.61 -18.89
C LEU A 18 -3.92 -0.21 -19.15
N SER A 19 -4.41 0.49 -20.18
CA SER A 19 -3.96 1.86 -20.48
C SER A 19 -4.27 2.84 -19.36
N SER A 20 -5.44 2.74 -18.71
CA SER A 20 -5.78 3.59 -17.56
C SER A 20 -4.88 3.31 -16.35
N LEU A 21 -4.59 2.03 -16.08
CA LEU A 21 -3.64 1.62 -15.03
C LEU A 21 -2.22 2.13 -15.29
N LEU A 22 -1.78 2.21 -16.56
CA LEU A 22 -0.49 2.77 -16.95
C LEU A 22 -0.38 4.28 -16.71
N GLU A 23 -1.49 4.98 -16.49
CA GLU A 23 -1.50 6.40 -16.15
C GLU A 23 -1.34 6.67 -14.65
N SER A 24 -1.09 5.63 -13.85
CA SER A 24 -0.96 5.77 -12.41
C SER A 24 0.51 5.79 -11.96
N LYS A 25 0.82 6.67 -11.01
CA LYS A 25 2.07 6.61 -10.25
C LYS A 25 1.90 5.65 -9.09
N VAL A 26 2.78 4.66 -9.00
CA VAL A 26 2.82 3.69 -7.90
C VAL A 26 4.02 3.96 -7.01
N SER A 27 3.79 4.02 -5.70
CA SER A 27 4.82 4.19 -4.67
C SER A 27 4.74 3.04 -3.67
N ILE A 28 5.88 2.43 -3.39
CA ILE A 28 6.00 1.34 -2.42
C ILE A 28 6.59 1.93 -1.13
N VAL A 29 5.86 1.77 -0.03
CA VAL A 29 6.22 2.38 1.25
C VAL A 29 6.58 1.28 2.24
N PRO A 30 7.79 1.25 2.80
CA PRO A 30 8.12 0.31 3.87
C PRO A 30 7.22 0.53 5.09
N VAL A 31 6.70 -0.56 5.66
CA VAL A 31 5.78 -0.50 6.80
C VAL A 31 6.25 -1.34 7.98
N LYS A 32 5.64 -1.13 9.15
CA LYS A 32 6.08 -1.73 10.42
C LYS A 32 5.31 -3.01 10.72
N HIS A 33 5.83 -4.15 10.27
CA HIS A 33 5.26 -5.46 10.59
C HIS A 33 6.35 -6.55 10.65
N CYS A 34 6.84 -7.02 9.50
CA CYS A 34 7.92 -7.98 9.35
C CYS A 34 9.02 -7.46 8.41
N PRO A 35 10.23 -8.04 8.39
CA PRO A 35 11.23 -7.69 7.39
C PRO A 35 10.65 -7.81 5.97
N ARG A 36 10.80 -6.76 5.17
CA ARG A 36 10.21 -6.64 3.81
C ARG A 36 8.67 -6.54 3.78
N ALA A 37 8.06 -5.92 4.79
CA ALA A 37 6.66 -5.50 4.74
C ALA A 37 6.52 -4.14 4.04
N PHE A 38 5.50 -4.01 3.18
CA PHE A 38 5.25 -2.78 2.42
C PHE A 38 3.76 -2.45 2.30
N GLY A 39 3.47 -1.15 2.26
CA GLY A 39 2.23 -0.58 1.76
C GLY A 39 2.38 -0.03 0.35
N LEU A 40 1.26 0.28 -0.28
CA LEU A 40 1.15 0.73 -1.66
C LEU A 40 0.37 2.04 -1.71
N VAL A 41 0.89 3.02 -2.44
CA VAL A 41 0.16 4.24 -2.79
C VAL A 41 0.09 4.34 -4.31
N LEU A 42 -1.13 4.32 -4.84
CA LEU A 42 -1.41 4.50 -6.27
C LEU A 42 -2.09 5.85 -6.45
N SER A 43 -1.49 6.72 -7.27
CA SER A 43 -2.08 8.01 -7.65
C SER A 43 -2.37 8.00 -9.15
N HIS A 44 -3.64 8.14 -9.52
CA HIS A 44 -4.05 8.17 -10.93
C HIS A 44 -4.06 9.60 -11.46
N LYS A 45 -3.87 9.79 -12.77
CA LYS A 45 -3.99 11.10 -13.44
C LYS A 45 -5.38 11.76 -13.34
N ASN A 46 -6.39 11.04 -12.86
CA ASN A 46 -7.75 11.55 -12.70
C ASN A 46 -7.99 11.98 -11.25
N ASP A 47 -6.93 12.40 -10.56
CA ASP A 47 -6.91 12.93 -9.20
C ASP A 47 -7.54 12.05 -8.12
N TRP A 48 -7.61 10.73 -8.35
CA TRP A 48 -7.92 9.77 -7.29
C TRP A 48 -6.66 9.05 -6.80
N LYS A 49 -6.63 8.78 -5.50
CA LYS A 49 -5.53 8.11 -4.81
C LYS A 49 -6.06 6.90 -4.05
N LEU A 50 -5.45 5.75 -4.28
CA LEU A 50 -5.68 4.53 -3.50
C LEU A 50 -4.47 4.26 -2.62
N VAL A 51 -4.72 3.99 -1.34
CA VAL A 51 -3.71 3.55 -0.39
C VAL A 51 -4.09 2.15 0.07
N TYR A 52 -3.17 1.20 -0.04
CA TYR A 52 -3.27 -0.12 0.56
C TYR A 52 -2.18 -0.27 1.61
N SER A 53 -2.55 -0.46 2.87
CA SER A 53 -1.57 -0.43 3.95
C SER A 53 -0.74 -1.72 4.07
N GLY A 54 -1.29 -2.84 3.62
CA GLY A 54 -0.85 -4.17 4.06
C GLY A 54 -0.95 -4.34 5.58
N ASP A 55 -0.35 -5.41 6.10
CA ASP A 55 -0.19 -5.63 7.54
C ASP A 55 0.79 -4.61 8.10
N THR A 56 0.33 -3.75 9.00
CA THR A 56 1.21 -2.76 9.59
C THR A 56 0.69 -2.23 10.93
N ARG A 57 1.63 -2.01 11.85
CA ARG A 57 1.43 -1.05 12.96
C ARG A 57 1.35 0.38 12.42
N PRO A 58 0.88 1.37 13.19
CA PRO A 58 0.92 2.77 12.78
C PRO A 58 2.31 3.19 12.25
N CYS A 59 2.36 3.58 10.97
CA CYS A 59 3.59 3.89 10.26
C CYS A 59 3.54 5.30 9.68
N HIS A 60 4.45 6.17 10.12
CA HIS A 60 4.48 7.57 9.68
C HIS A 60 4.74 7.72 8.17
N GLY A 61 5.57 6.85 7.58
CA GLY A 61 5.85 6.89 6.14
C GLY A 61 4.59 6.66 5.30
N LEU A 62 3.74 5.72 5.72
CA LEU A 62 2.48 5.46 5.02
C LEU A 62 1.48 6.61 5.20
N VAL A 63 1.45 7.22 6.39
CA VAL A 63 0.64 8.41 6.65
C VAL A 63 1.05 9.56 5.73
N GLN A 64 2.35 9.84 5.63
CA GLN A 64 2.87 10.93 4.79
C GLN A 64 2.57 10.71 3.30
N GLU A 65 2.83 9.53 2.76
CA GLU A 65 2.59 9.24 1.34
C GLU A 65 1.09 9.10 1.02
N GLY A 66 0.32 8.60 1.98
CA GLY A 66 -1.12 8.34 1.87
C GLY A 66 -2.02 9.56 2.11
N VAL A 67 -1.47 10.74 2.40
CA VAL A 67 -2.27 11.97 2.58
C VAL A 67 -3.19 12.19 1.38
N ASN A 68 -4.45 12.57 1.66
CA ASN A 68 -5.51 12.78 0.67
C ASN A 68 -5.86 11.53 -0.14
N ALA A 69 -5.77 10.34 0.45
CA ALA A 69 -6.32 9.13 -0.15
C ALA A 69 -7.81 9.30 -0.45
N THR A 70 -8.22 8.99 -1.68
CA THR A 70 -9.62 8.86 -2.06
C THR A 70 -10.20 7.57 -1.48
N VAL A 71 -9.39 6.50 -1.52
CA VAL A 71 -9.73 5.19 -0.95
C VAL A 71 -8.55 4.69 -0.13
N LEU A 72 -8.83 4.28 1.10
CA LEU A 72 -7.88 3.57 1.96
C LEU A 72 -8.39 2.14 2.17
N ILE A 73 -7.61 1.16 1.73
CA ILE A 73 -7.78 -0.25 2.06
C ILE A 73 -6.79 -0.55 3.19
N HIS A 74 -7.30 -0.53 4.41
CA HIS A 74 -6.54 -0.96 5.58
C HIS A 74 -6.88 -2.41 5.87
N GLU A 75 -5.87 -3.18 6.23
CA GLU A 75 -6.09 -4.50 6.78
C GLU A 75 -6.87 -4.36 8.10
N ALA A 76 -7.79 -5.29 8.35
CA ALA A 76 -8.66 -5.28 9.51
C ALA A 76 -8.75 -6.71 10.06
N THR A 77 -7.64 -7.23 10.58
CA THR A 77 -7.60 -8.56 11.17
C THR A 77 -8.57 -8.59 12.34
N LEU A 78 -9.69 -9.25 12.10
CA LEU A 78 -10.70 -9.55 13.09
C LEU A 78 -10.15 -10.64 14.02
N GLU A 79 -9.56 -10.28 15.17
CA GLU A 79 -9.46 -11.20 16.31
C GLU A 79 -9.08 -10.48 17.63
N ASP A 80 -10.00 -9.67 18.15
CA ASP A 80 -9.99 -9.19 19.55
C ASP A 80 -10.22 -10.32 20.59
N ASN A 81 -10.19 -11.60 20.19
CA ASN A 81 -10.51 -12.74 21.07
C ASN A 81 -9.28 -13.54 21.56
N LEU A 82 -8.05 -13.16 21.17
CA LEU A 82 -6.81 -13.83 21.60
C LEU A 82 -5.80 -12.88 22.26
N HIS A 83 -6.31 -11.89 23.00
CA HIS A 83 -5.51 -10.88 23.72
C HIS A 83 -4.40 -11.49 24.60
N ASN A 84 -4.60 -12.71 25.11
CA ASN A 84 -3.62 -13.40 25.94
C ASN A 84 -2.46 -14.07 25.16
N GLU A 85 -2.63 -14.40 23.88
CA GLU A 85 -1.52 -14.97 23.06
C GLU A 85 -0.70 -13.90 22.33
N ALA A 86 -1.28 -12.73 22.05
CA ALA A 86 -0.60 -11.62 21.37
C ALA A 86 0.56 -11.01 22.19
N LEU A 87 0.39 -10.97 23.52
CA LEU A 87 1.44 -10.51 24.45
C LEU A 87 2.64 -11.46 24.49
N ALA A 88 2.41 -12.77 24.35
CA ALA A 88 3.49 -13.77 24.33
C ALA A 88 4.36 -13.71 23.06
N LYS A 89 3.81 -13.21 21.95
CA LYS A 89 4.50 -13.09 20.66
C LYS A 89 4.95 -11.67 20.30
N GLN A 90 4.89 -10.71 21.23
CA GLN A 90 5.28 -9.30 21.02
C GLN A 90 4.55 -8.58 19.88
N HIS A 91 3.28 -8.93 19.64
CA HIS A 91 2.42 -8.18 18.72
C HIS A 91 1.57 -7.18 19.53
N ARG A 92 1.22 -6.04 18.91
CA ARG A 92 0.32 -5.02 19.49
C ARG A 92 -0.95 -5.08 18.68
#